data_AF-A0A957PNP3-F1
#
_entry.id   AF-A0A957PNP3-F1
#
_cell.length_a   1.000
_cell.length_b   1.000
_cell.length_c   1.000
_cell.angle_alpha   90.00
_cell.angle_beta   90.00
_cell.angle_gamma   90.00
#
_symmetry.space_group_name_H-M   'P 1'
#
loop_
_entity.id
_entity.type
_entity.pdbx_description
1 polymer ?
#
loop_
_entity_poly.entity_id
_entity_poly.type
_entity_poly.pdbx_seq_one_letter_code
_entity_poly.pdbx_strand_id
1 'polypeptide(L)'
;AVNCIHYMTNLLIQAAESPDLPMYYKDEEGEIRVICHQSSFEAMVDLAFSQLRHYAAGDMVVMARMLEALYEIALGTTGHARLEVLWRHARLIVRTIATQETDALARQRINTIIKRLARQVGQAAETIMLNVHVN
;
A
#
# COMPACT_ATOMS: atom_id res chain seq x y z
N ALA A 1 -5.65 16.28 4.61
CA ALA A 1 -5.32 15.07 3.82
C ALA A 1 -4.44 14.09 4.60
N VAL A 2 -3.25 14.51 5.07
CA VAL A 2 -2.27 13.62 5.73
C VAL A 2 -2.85 12.82 6.92
N ASN A 3 -3.66 13.44 7.79
CA ASN A 3 -4.28 12.72 8.91
C ASN A 3 -5.20 11.58 8.45
N CYS A 4 -5.96 11.77 7.37
CA CYS A 4 -6.82 10.72 6.81
C CYS A 4 -5.99 9.53 6.31
N ILE A 5 -4.82 9.81 5.72
CA ILE A 5 -3.87 8.77 5.31
C ILE A 5 -3.37 8.02 6.53
N HIS A 6 -2.98 8.71 7.61
CA HIS A 6 -2.55 8.04 8.85
C HIS A 6 -3.62 7.12 9.44
N TYR A 7 -4.88 7.57 9.50
CA TYR A 7 -5.98 6.73 9.97
C TYR A 7 -6.17 5.50 9.09
N MET A 8 -6.16 5.66 7.77
CA MET A 8 -6.28 4.52 6.85
C MET A 8 -5.08 3.57 6.94
N THR A 9 -3.86 4.09 7.05
CA THR A 9 -2.66 3.27 7.25
C THR A 9 -2.80 2.43 8.51
N ASN A 10 -3.23 3.02 9.63
CA ASN A 10 -3.41 2.30 10.88
C ASN A 10 -4.49 1.21 10.78
N LEU A 11 -5.59 1.48 10.08
CA LEU A 11 -6.63 0.47 9.82
C LEU A 11 -6.10 -0.69 8.96
N LEU A 12 -5.31 -0.38 7.93
CA LEU A 12 -4.74 -1.39 7.05
C LEU A 12 -3.63 -2.20 7.75
N ILE A 13 -2.87 -1.61 8.67
CA ILE A 13 -1.94 -2.35 9.54
C ILE A 13 -2.71 -3.33 10.42
N GLN A 14 -3.79 -2.90 11.08
CA GLN A 14 -4.62 -3.80 11.89
C GLN A 14 -5.22 -4.93 11.06
N ALA A 15 -5.67 -4.63 9.84
CA ALA A 15 -6.13 -5.65 8.89
C ALA A 15 -4.98 -6.54 8.41
N ALA A 16 -3.75 -6.02 8.31
CA ALA A 16 -2.54 -6.79 7.96
C ALA A 16 -2.24 -7.86 9.01
N GLU A 17 -2.37 -7.50 10.28
CA GLU A 17 -2.02 -8.34 11.43
C GLU A 17 -3.13 -9.31 11.82
N SER A 18 -4.39 -9.03 11.44
CA SER A 18 -5.53 -9.87 11.78
C SER A 18 -5.57 -11.14 10.90
N PRO A 19 -5.80 -12.33 11.50
CA PRO A 19 -6.06 -13.53 10.72
C PRO A 19 -7.39 -13.42 9.97
N ASP A 20 -7.48 -14.07 8.81
CA ASP A 20 -8.75 -14.19 8.09
C ASP A 20 -9.80 -14.84 9.01
N LEU A 21 -10.89 -14.14 9.28
CA LEU A 21 -11.97 -14.65 10.13
C LEU A 21 -12.76 -15.71 9.34
N PRO A 22 -13.41 -16.66 10.04
CA PRO A 22 -14.23 -17.68 9.38
C PRO A 22 -15.32 -17.04 8.52
N MET A 23 -15.40 -17.42 7.24
CA MET A 23 -16.45 -16.94 6.32
C MET A 23 -17.85 -17.41 6.69
N TYR A 24 -17.97 -18.39 7.60
CA TYR A 24 -19.25 -18.89 8.06
C TYR A 24 -19.23 -19.25 9.54
N TYR A 25 -20.36 -19.02 10.21
CA TYR A 25 -20.60 -19.43 11.59
C TYR A 25 -21.69 -20.49 11.62
N LYS A 26 -21.42 -21.54 12.39
CA LYS A 26 -22.32 -22.67 12.62
C LYS A 26 -23.03 -22.53 13.96
N ASP A 27 -24.24 -23.06 14.06
CA ASP A 27 -24.92 -23.24 15.34
C ASP A 27 -24.40 -24.48 16.10
N GLU A 28 -25.02 -24.77 17.24
CA GLU A 28 -24.70 -25.93 18.09
C GLU A 28 -24.97 -27.27 17.40
N GLU A 29 -25.84 -27.29 16.38
CA GLU A 29 -26.12 -28.49 15.56
C GLU A 29 -25.17 -28.64 14.35
N GLY A 30 -24.30 -27.66 14.10
CA GLY A 30 -23.31 -27.68 13.01
C GLY A 30 -23.81 -27.11 11.67
N GLU A 31 -25.01 -26.52 11.65
CA GLU A 31 -25.63 -25.91 10.47
C GLU A 31 -25.14 -24.48 10.25
N ILE A 32 -24.86 -24.11 8.99
CA ILE A 32 -24.39 -22.75 8.65
C ILE A 32 -25.56 -21.76 8.82
N ARG A 33 -25.41 -20.80 9.74
CA ARG A 33 -26.44 -19.77 9.99
C ARG A 33 -26.06 -18.39 9.47
N VAL A 34 -24.77 -18.10 9.39
CA VAL A 34 -24.26 -16.79 8.97
C VAL A 34 -23.12 -17.01 7.97
N ILE A 35 -23.16 -16.29 6.85
CA ILE A 35 -22.07 -16.20 5.87
C ILE A 35 -21.59 -14.76 5.84
N CYS A 36 -20.36 -14.52 6.29
CA CYS A 36 -19.74 -13.20 6.30
C CYS A 36 -18.93 -13.00 5.01
N HIS A 37 -19.38 -12.09 4.14
CA HIS A 37 -18.59 -11.65 2.99
C HIS A 37 -17.58 -10.59 3.45
N GLN A 38 -16.39 -11.03 3.83
CA GLN A 38 -15.32 -10.11 4.24
C GLN A 38 -14.61 -9.54 3.02
N SER A 39 -14.32 -8.23 3.07
CA SER A 39 -13.44 -7.61 2.09
C SER A 39 -12.03 -8.16 2.31
N SER A 40 -11.45 -8.75 1.26
CA SER A 40 -10.08 -9.25 1.33
C SER A 40 -9.10 -8.10 1.60
N PHE A 41 -7.93 -8.42 2.16
CA PHE A 41 -6.85 -7.45 2.30
C PHE A 41 -6.54 -6.72 0.99
N GLU A 42 -6.52 -7.46 -0.11
CA GLU A 42 -6.32 -6.89 -1.44
C GLU A 42 -7.40 -5.87 -1.81
N ALA A 43 -8.68 -6.22 -1.61
CA ALA A 43 -9.80 -5.33 -1.91
C ALA A 43 -9.73 -4.04 -1.07
N MET A 44 -9.34 -4.13 0.21
CA MET A 44 -9.17 -2.97 1.07
C MET A 44 -8.03 -2.05 0.61
N VAL A 45 -6.87 -2.63 0.27
CA VAL A 45 -5.72 -1.87 -0.24
C VAL A 45 -6.05 -1.25 -1.59
N ASP A 46 -6.68 -1.99 -2.50
CA ASP A 46 -7.10 -1.52 -3.81
C ASP A 46 -8.04 -0.31 -3.70
N LEU A 47 -9.06 -0.40 -2.84
CA LEU A 47 -10.01 0.68 -2.62
C LEU A 47 -9.32 1.93 -2.05
N ALA A 48 -8.52 1.77 -1.00
CA ALA A 48 -7.88 2.90 -0.32
C ALA A 48 -6.85 3.61 -1.21
N PHE A 49 -5.91 2.86 -1.80
CA PHE A 49 -4.79 3.45 -2.54
C PHE A 49 -5.17 3.90 -3.95
N SER A 50 -6.21 3.34 -4.57
CA SER A 50 -6.71 3.86 -5.85
C SER A 50 -7.30 5.26 -5.70
N GLN A 51 -8.16 5.48 -4.71
CA GLN A 51 -8.78 6.79 -4.45
C GLN A 51 -7.74 7.80 -3.99
N LEU A 52 -6.89 7.43 -3.03
CA LEU A 52 -5.83 8.31 -2.56
C LEU A 52 -4.91 8.75 -3.70
N ARG A 53 -4.51 7.82 -4.58
CA ARG A 53 -3.64 8.15 -5.72
C ARG A 53 -4.32 9.12 -6.68
N HIS A 54 -5.61 8.93 -6.94
CA HIS A 54 -6.37 9.84 -7.80
C HIS A 54 -6.39 11.27 -7.25
N TYR A 55 -6.74 11.44 -5.96
CA TYR A 55 -6.82 12.77 -5.34
C TYR A 55 -5.44 13.39 -5.04
N ALA A 56 -4.41 12.57 -4.80
CA ALA A 56 -3.05 13.02 -4.54
C ALA A 56 -2.23 13.27 -5.80
N ALA A 57 -2.78 13.06 -7.01
CA ALA A 57 -2.05 13.13 -8.28
C ALA A 57 -1.48 14.51 -8.63
N GLY A 58 -1.71 15.56 -7.82
CA GLY A 58 -1.04 16.85 -7.93
C GLY A 58 -0.21 17.25 -6.71
N ASP A 59 -0.16 16.41 -5.67
CA ASP A 59 0.53 16.70 -4.42
C ASP A 59 1.59 15.63 -4.13
N MET A 60 2.84 15.99 -4.43
CA MET A 60 3.99 15.12 -4.28
C MET A 60 4.30 14.76 -2.83
N VAL A 61 4.00 15.66 -1.89
CA VAL A 61 4.21 15.41 -0.45
C VAL A 61 3.27 14.30 0.00
N VAL A 62 2.01 14.37 -0.46
CA VAL A 62 1.01 13.33 -0.18
C VAL A 62 1.38 12.00 -0.84
N MET A 63 1.82 12.01 -2.10
CA MET A 63 2.26 10.80 -2.80
C MET A 63 3.48 10.13 -2.15
N ALA A 64 4.46 10.91 -1.70
CA ALA A 64 5.60 10.39 -0.95
C ALA A 64 5.15 9.75 0.38
N ARG A 65 4.22 10.41 1.09
CA ARG A 65 3.64 9.84 2.32
C ARG A 65 2.86 8.55 2.07
N MET A 66 2.20 8.40 0.93
CA MET A 66 1.54 7.14 0.56
C MET A 66 2.54 6.00 0.36
N LEU A 67 3.72 6.26 -0.22
CA LEU A 67 4.77 5.23 -0.34
C LEU A 67 5.32 4.83 1.04
N GLU A 68 5.47 5.79 1.96
CA GLU A 68 5.84 5.48 3.34
C GLU A 68 4.76 4.68 4.06
N ALA A 69 3.48 4.99 3.85
CA ALA A 69 2.38 4.22 4.39
C ALA A 69 2.39 2.77 3.90
N LEU A 70 2.69 2.53 2.62
CA LEU A 70 2.85 1.17 2.09
C LEU A 70 4.02 0.43 2.77
N TYR A 71 5.12 1.12 3.05
CA TYR A 71 6.23 0.54 3.81
C TYR A 71 5.83 0.19 5.25
N GLU A 72 5.12 1.08 5.94
CA GLU A 72 4.61 0.83 7.30
C GLU A 72 3.66 -0.38 7.32
N ILE A 73 2.73 -0.49 6.37
CA ILE A 73 1.84 -1.66 6.25
C ILE A 73 2.64 -2.93 5.96
N ALA A 74 3.67 -2.85 5.11
CA ALA A 74 4.50 -4.00 4.76
C ALA A 74 5.31 -4.54 5.96
N LEU A 75 5.60 -3.73 7.00
CA LEU A 75 6.27 -4.19 8.21
C LEU A 75 5.40 -5.16 9.04
N GLY A 76 4.08 -4.94 9.06
CA GLY A 76 3.12 -5.81 9.76
C GLY A 76 2.47 -6.87 8.86
N THR A 77 2.79 -6.91 7.57
CA THR A 77 2.16 -7.82 6.60
C THR A 77 2.96 -9.10 6.43
N THR A 78 2.30 -10.24 6.59
CA THR A 78 2.85 -11.57 6.26
C THR A 78 2.18 -12.14 5.01
N GLY A 79 2.87 -13.06 4.33
CA GLY A 79 2.35 -13.74 3.14
C GLY A 79 2.72 -13.05 1.82
N HIS A 80 3.26 -13.84 0.89
CA HIS A 80 3.81 -13.33 -0.37
C HIS A 80 2.76 -12.59 -1.21
N ALA A 81 1.54 -13.14 -1.33
CA ALA A 81 0.46 -12.52 -2.10
C ALA A 81 0.09 -11.12 -1.60
N ARG A 82 0.01 -10.93 -0.27
CA ARG A 82 -0.32 -9.63 0.34
C ARG A 82 0.79 -8.60 0.13
N LEU A 83 2.05 -9.03 0.27
CA LEU A 83 3.21 -8.19 -0.02
C LEU A 83 3.29 -7.80 -1.51
N GLU A 84 2.90 -8.70 -2.42
CA GLU A 84 2.81 -8.40 -3.86
C GLU A 84 1.77 -7.32 -4.15
N VAL A 85 0.61 -7.35 -3.48
CA VAL A 85 -0.42 -6.30 -3.60
C VAL A 85 0.15 -4.93 -3.20
N LEU A 86 0.87 -4.85 -2.07
CA LEU A 86 1.51 -3.59 -1.64
C LEU A 86 2.53 -3.11 -2.67
N TRP A 87 3.34 -4.03 -3.22
CA TRP A 87 4.30 -3.71 -4.25
C TRP A 87 3.64 -3.20 -5.53
N ARG A 88 2.53 -3.83 -5.97
CA ARG A 88 1.73 -3.39 -7.12
C ARG A 88 1.29 -1.94 -6.96
N HIS A 89 0.78 -1.55 -5.80
CA HIS A 89 0.37 -0.16 -5.54
C HIS A 89 1.55 0.81 -5.51
N ALA A 90 2.69 0.41 -4.96
CA ALA A 90 3.91 1.23 -5.03
C ALA A 90 4.28 1.53 -6.49
N ARG A 91 4.23 0.54 -7.39
CA ARG A 91 4.49 0.75 -8.82
C ARG A 91 3.52 1.77 -9.43
N LEU A 92 2.24 1.71 -9.08
CA LEU A 92 1.22 2.63 -9.61
C LEU A 92 1.42 4.07 -9.11
N ILE A 93 1.78 4.23 -7.84
CA ILE A 93 2.08 5.54 -7.26
C ILE A 93 3.33 6.14 -7.91
N VAL A 94 4.41 5.35 -8.04
CA VAL A 94 5.64 5.84 -8.65
C VAL A 94 5.46 6.18 -10.13
N ARG A 95 4.66 5.41 -10.87
CA ARG A 95 4.26 5.78 -12.25
C ARG A 95 3.55 7.12 -12.29
N THR A 96 2.67 7.42 -11.33
CA THR A 96 1.99 8.71 -11.26
C THR A 96 2.96 9.85 -10.96
N ILE A 97 3.86 9.66 -10.00
CA ILE A 97 4.93 10.63 -9.68
C ILE A 97 5.82 10.89 -10.90
N ALA A 98 6.17 9.84 -11.65
CA ALA A 98 7.05 9.95 -12.83
C ALA A 98 6.45 10.82 -13.95
N THR A 99 5.12 11.04 -13.96
CA THR A 99 4.46 11.94 -14.91
C THR A 99 4.50 13.41 -14.48
N GLN A 100 4.95 13.70 -13.26
CA GLN A 100 5.01 15.05 -12.71
C GLN A 100 6.43 15.63 -12.79
N GLU A 101 6.50 16.95 -12.95
CA GLU A 101 7.75 17.68 -12.81
C GLU A 101 8.21 17.63 -11.34
N THR A 102 9.44 17.15 -11.14
CA THR A 102 9.98 16.74 -9.84
C THR A 102 11.46 17.05 -9.83
N ASP A 103 11.94 17.76 -8.79
CA ASP A 103 13.37 18.06 -8.65
C ASP A 103 14.18 16.80 -8.26
N ALA A 104 15.50 16.87 -8.44
CA ALA A 104 16.40 15.75 -8.20
C ALA A 104 16.41 15.29 -6.72
N LEU A 105 16.27 16.23 -5.77
CA LEU A 105 16.29 15.92 -4.34
C LEU A 105 15.00 15.18 -3.93
N ALA A 106 13.86 15.61 -4.43
CA ALA A 106 12.58 14.94 -4.23
C ALA A 106 12.61 13.51 -4.80
N ARG A 107 13.13 13.33 -6.02
CA ARG A 107 13.31 11.99 -6.63
C ARG A 107 14.24 11.10 -5.79
N GLN A 108 15.33 11.65 -5.27
CA GLN A 108 16.25 10.89 -4.42
C GLN A 108 15.59 10.45 -3.10
N ARG A 109 14.80 11.34 -2.47
CA ARG A 109 14.01 10.99 -1.27
C ARG A 109 13.01 9.87 -1.57
N ILE A 110 12.27 9.97 -2.66
CA ILE A 110 11.30 8.96 -3.09
C ILE A 110 11.99 7.62 -3.36
N ASN A 111 13.11 7.63 -4.08
CA ASN A 111 13.94 6.44 -4.32
C ASN A 111 14.42 5.78 -3.03
N THR A 112 14.69 6.56 -1.97
CA THR A 112 15.06 6.02 -0.66
C THR A 112 13.90 5.28 0.00
N ILE A 113 12.65 5.77 -0.16
CA ILE A 113 11.44 5.08 0.30
C ILE A 113 11.24 3.78 -0.50
N ILE A 114 11.35 3.85 -1.84
CA ILE A 114 11.22 2.68 -2.73
C ILE A 114 12.18 1.56 -2.34
N LYS A 115 13.46 1.88 -2.09
CA LYS A 115 14.47 0.88 -1.68
C LYS A 115 14.11 0.17 -0.38
N ARG A 116 13.61 0.92 0.62
CA ARG A 116 13.19 0.34 1.90
C ARG A 116 11.99 -0.59 1.72
N LEU A 117 10.99 -0.15 0.96
CA LEU A 117 9.81 -0.95 0.65
C LEU A 117 10.17 -2.21 -0.13
N ALA A 118 10.94 -2.09 -1.21
CA ALA A 118 11.36 -3.20 -2.05
C ALA A 118 12.08 -4.29 -1.25
N ARG A 119 12.99 -3.91 -0.35
CA ARG A 119 13.65 -4.84 0.57
C ARG A 119 12.65 -5.57 1.47
N GLN A 120 11.66 -4.85 2.01
CA GLN A 120 10.65 -5.42 2.90
C GLN A 120 9.73 -6.41 2.18
N VAL A 121 9.34 -6.13 0.94
CA VAL A 121 8.44 -6.99 0.16
C VAL A 121 9.18 -8.06 -0.67
N GLY A 122 10.52 -8.11 -0.61
CA GLY A 122 11.34 -9.07 -1.36
C GLY A 122 11.37 -8.81 -2.88
N GLN A 123 11.39 -7.55 -3.30
CA GLN A 123 11.32 -7.13 -4.71
C GLN A 123 12.53 -6.28 -5.10
N ALA A 124 12.79 -6.17 -6.41
CA ALA A 124 13.89 -5.35 -6.95
C ALA A 124 13.46 -3.87 -7.09
N ALA A 125 14.13 -2.98 -6.34
CA ALA A 125 13.81 -1.55 -6.31
C ALA A 125 14.02 -0.87 -7.67
N GLU A 126 15.04 -1.31 -8.41
CA GLU A 126 15.51 -0.76 -9.68
C GLU A 126 14.40 -0.74 -10.73
N THR A 127 13.42 -1.63 -10.61
CA THR A 127 12.29 -1.76 -11.56
C THR A 127 11.36 -0.55 -11.57
N ILE A 128 11.34 0.26 -10.50
CA ILE A 128 10.45 1.43 -10.40
C ILE A 128 11.14 2.70 -9.92
N MET A 129 12.46 2.73 -9.76
CA MET A 129 13.14 3.95 -9.33
C MET A 129 12.98 5.10 -10.34
N LEU A 130 12.91 6.32 -9.83
CA LEU A 130 12.86 7.55 -10.62
C LEU A 130 14.27 7.95 -11.06
N ASN A 131 14.40 8.47 -12.28
CA ASN A 131 15.67 8.96 -12.81
C ASN A 131 16.14 10.22 -12.08
N VAL A 132 17.31 10.15 -11.44
CA VAL A 132 17.97 11.29 -10.78
C VAL A 132 19.02 11.84 -11.74
N HIS A 133 18.57 12.46 -12.85
CA HIS A 133 19.47 13.25 -13.68
C HIS A 133 19.43 14.70 -13.22
N VAL A 134 20.61 15.24 -12.92
CA VAL A 134 20.84 16.67 -12.69
C VAL A 134 20.89 17.31 -14.06
N ASN A 135 19.92 18.17 -14.38
CA ASN A 135 20.09 19.14 -15.47
C ASN A 135 21.08 20.21 -15.02
#